data_AF-A0A836RGV3-F1
#
_entry.id   AF-A0A836RGV3-F1
#
_cell.length_a   1.000
_cell.length_b   1.000
_cell.length_c   1.000
_cell.angle_alpha   90.00
_cell.angle_beta   90.00
_cell.angle_gamma   90.00
#
_symmetry.space_group_name_H-M   'P 1'
#
loop_
_entity.id
_entity.type
_entity.pdbx_description
1 polymer ?
#
loop_
_entity_poly.entity_id
_entity_poly.type
_entity_poly.pdbx_seq_one_letter_code
_entity_poly.pdbx_strand_id
1 'polypeptide(L)'
;MKIATIRRVLCRRLPLVFWAACQLTLNVRLEAAPHRRVITTVAQSRIHGEQADAARMTDGDPSTWWSTGPGDLALNPIDVDLQLEEASVVDSVEIVTTRLKGQLRLTDFDLYGGLGDLWDGARPLARVRGNTETTIRVRFPAVRVDRLRLRLLGTARPDNAFAHIAELTVGASEEEPQRSLHSSPFPPTPADAGHDPTVLQDLIRSLESQANASGLGRRRLAALKQRLALIEESRSYQTTLDRIGVETQRFRALNPPEWALAQRDAMARLRTWAYYWIDHQQPDGQFGAGYEDDVELVCGWPVLVLGQDDQKVRRSLELLADGVWRSRPFLERFGYDRLTDVEHAAENTSYSQPRMVVIDWRNPKWAERCRRTVATMVEHFLSRNERGWLQFRSDFFGFDPKTLRPVTRQEDRPFDIPESAKALKPAMYAVWARGDELCRRIMLDYGRTWVQGAAVADGPDRIAGLLPERIFWPSGRTVGTHARISSMRATLFHLIGCYHVAKDEQYLEPIRVLLRKTLLQWSVGGVPSAGTLDRVEEEDWTGLLEQLALV
;
A
#
# COMPACT_ATOMS: atom_id res chain seq x y z
N MET A 1 -39.97 8.96 -39.14
CA MET A 1 -40.46 8.63 -40.50
C MET A 1 -41.30 9.81 -41.00
N LYS A 2 -40.90 10.44 -42.12
CA LYS A 2 -41.53 11.57 -42.87
C LYS A 2 -41.62 12.94 -42.12
N ILE A 3 -40.85 13.97 -42.51
CA ILE A 3 -41.09 14.98 -43.60
C ILE A 3 -42.45 15.70 -43.41
N ALA A 4 -42.66 17.01 -43.48
CA ALA A 4 -41.92 18.28 -43.42
C ALA A 4 -43.01 19.39 -43.45
N THR A 5 -42.62 20.67 -43.24
CA THR A 5 -43.13 21.85 -44.01
C THR A 5 -43.95 22.96 -43.26
N ILE A 6 -43.26 24.07 -42.93
CA ILE A 6 -43.48 25.50 -43.33
C ILE A 6 -44.83 26.21 -42.94
N ARG A 7 -44.93 27.40 -42.30
CA ARG A 7 -44.62 28.80 -42.76
C ARG A 7 -44.91 29.82 -41.60
N ARG A 8 -43.99 30.74 -41.22
CA ARG A 8 -43.97 32.24 -41.43
C ARG A 8 -45.14 33.03 -40.78
N VAL A 9 -45.00 34.18 -40.08
CA VAL A 9 -44.41 35.50 -40.42
C VAL A 9 -44.36 36.38 -39.14
N LEU A 10 -43.26 37.12 -38.85
CA LEU A 10 -43.25 38.61 -38.70
C LEU A 10 -41.82 39.17 -38.43
N CYS A 11 -41.57 40.33 -39.04
CA CYS A 11 -40.28 40.95 -39.32
C CYS A 11 -39.94 42.16 -38.40
N ARG A 12 -38.68 42.63 -38.54
CA ARG A 12 -38.08 43.99 -38.36
C ARG A 12 -37.35 44.20 -37.00
N ARG A 13 -36.09 44.68 -36.88
CA ARG A 13 -35.21 45.57 -37.69
C ARG A 13 -33.68 45.35 -37.40
N LEU A 14 -32.88 45.62 -38.45
CA LEU A 14 -31.42 45.77 -38.76
C LEU A 14 -30.47 46.51 -37.76
N PRO A 15 -29.13 46.70 -38.03
CA PRO A 15 -28.23 46.31 -39.16
C PRO A 15 -26.89 45.59 -38.71
N LEU A 16 -26.09 44.82 -39.49
CA LEU A 16 -25.55 44.83 -40.88
C LEU A 16 -24.15 45.49 -41.01
N VAL A 17 -23.07 44.68 -40.99
CA VAL A 17 -21.83 44.94 -41.76
C VAL A 17 -21.29 43.62 -42.35
N PHE A 18 -21.53 43.51 -43.65
CA PHE A 18 -20.74 42.98 -44.78
C PHE A 18 -20.06 41.59 -44.84
N TRP A 19 -20.10 41.12 -46.08
CA TRP A 19 -20.04 39.79 -46.66
C TRP A 19 -18.81 39.69 -47.58
N ALA A 20 -18.23 38.49 -47.74
CA ALA A 20 -17.52 37.93 -48.91
C ALA A 20 -16.41 36.95 -48.41
N ALA A 21 -16.13 35.78 -48.97
CA ALA A 21 -16.67 35.06 -50.12
C ALA A 21 -16.34 33.57 -49.94
N CYS A 22 -17.12 32.71 -50.60
CA CYS A 22 -16.92 31.27 -50.69
C CYS A 22 -15.55 30.89 -51.27
N GLN A 23 -14.80 30.05 -50.56
CA GLN A 23 -14.04 28.97 -51.16
C GLN A 23 -14.45 27.65 -50.50
N LEU A 24 -15.10 26.80 -51.29
CA LEU A 24 -15.16 25.37 -51.03
C LEU A 24 -13.72 24.85 -51.10
N THR A 25 -13.09 24.58 -49.96
CA THR A 25 -11.95 23.68 -49.88
C THR A 25 -12.48 22.30 -49.50
N LEU A 26 -12.43 21.39 -50.47
CA LEU A 26 -12.47 19.96 -50.25
C LEU A 26 -11.47 19.63 -49.11
N ASN A 27 -11.96 19.27 -47.92
CA ASN A 27 -11.12 18.61 -46.91
C ASN A 27 -10.90 17.16 -47.36
N VAL A 28 -10.01 16.97 -48.33
CA VAL A 28 -9.34 15.69 -48.51
C VAL A 28 -8.44 15.55 -47.28
N ARG A 29 -8.85 14.69 -46.33
CA ARG A 29 -7.89 14.12 -45.37
C ARG A 29 -6.91 13.29 -46.19
N LEU A 30 -5.79 13.91 -46.56
CA LEU A 30 -4.59 13.17 -46.92
C LEU A 30 -4.15 12.47 -45.63
N GLU A 31 -4.44 11.19 -45.51
CA GLU A 31 -3.75 10.32 -44.58
C GLU A 31 -2.27 10.42 -44.90
N ALA A 32 -1.50 11.08 -44.04
CA ALA A 32 -0.06 11.07 -44.13
C ALA A 32 0.41 9.61 -44.10
N ALA A 33 1.28 9.24 -45.03
CA ALA A 33 1.86 7.91 -45.08
C ALA A 33 2.40 7.51 -43.68
N PRO A 34 2.18 6.26 -43.24
CA PRO A 34 2.66 5.83 -41.93
C PRO A 34 4.18 5.99 -41.88
N HIS A 35 4.66 6.80 -40.93
CA HIS A 35 6.09 6.94 -40.66
C HIS A 35 6.68 5.55 -40.41
N ARG A 36 7.87 5.29 -40.95
CA ARG A 36 8.61 4.06 -40.68
C ARG A 36 8.91 4.00 -39.18
N ARG A 37 8.40 2.96 -38.51
CA ARG A 37 8.63 2.71 -37.08
C ARG A 37 10.09 2.31 -36.87
N VAL A 38 10.77 2.96 -35.92
CA VAL A 38 12.07 2.50 -35.43
C VAL A 38 11.83 1.43 -34.37
N ILE A 39 12.54 0.30 -34.48
CA ILE A 39 12.46 -0.79 -33.52
C ILE A 39 13.24 -0.39 -32.25
N THR A 40 12.56 -0.48 -31.11
CA THR A 40 13.17 -0.28 -29.78
C THR A 40 13.53 -1.65 -29.24
N THR A 41 14.76 -1.83 -28.77
CA THR A 41 15.25 -3.13 -28.29
C THR A 41 15.19 -3.27 -26.78
N VAL A 42 15.31 -2.16 -26.06
CA VAL A 42 15.25 -2.13 -24.59
C VAL A 42 14.54 -0.86 -24.12
N ALA A 43 13.58 -1.03 -23.21
CA ALA A 43 12.96 0.06 -22.46
C ALA A 43 13.19 -0.18 -20.96
N GLN A 44 13.87 0.75 -20.29
CA GLN A 44 14.20 0.67 -18.87
C GLN A 44 13.75 1.93 -18.15
N SER A 45 13.02 1.76 -17.06
CA SER A 45 12.71 2.86 -16.16
C SER A 45 13.72 2.93 -15.01
N ARG A 46 14.12 4.14 -14.61
CA ARG A 46 14.97 4.38 -13.45
C ARG A 46 14.16 4.98 -12.32
N ILE A 47 14.03 4.24 -11.22
CA ILE A 47 13.37 4.69 -9.99
C ILE A 47 14.41 4.60 -8.89
N HIS A 48 14.83 5.73 -8.31
CA HIS A 48 15.86 5.76 -7.26
C HIS A 48 17.18 5.05 -7.61
N GLY A 49 17.54 4.99 -8.90
CA GLY A 49 18.73 4.31 -9.39
C GLY A 49 18.54 2.82 -9.69
N GLU A 50 17.40 2.23 -9.32
CA GLU A 50 17.03 0.87 -9.69
C GLU A 50 16.40 0.85 -11.09
N GLN A 51 16.77 -0.15 -11.88
CA GLN A 51 16.21 -0.38 -13.22
C GLN A 51 15.01 -1.33 -13.12
N ALA A 52 13.85 -0.88 -13.57
CA ALA A 52 12.67 -1.72 -13.73
C ALA A 52 12.31 -1.86 -15.21
N ASP A 53 11.95 -3.09 -15.61
CA ASP A 53 11.55 -3.43 -16.97
C ASP A 53 10.32 -2.60 -17.39
N ALA A 54 10.47 -1.94 -18.54
CA ALA A 54 9.50 -1.06 -19.14
C ALA A 54 9.00 -1.60 -20.49
N ALA A 55 9.31 -2.84 -20.86
CA ALA A 55 9.04 -3.43 -22.18
C ALA A 55 7.57 -3.33 -22.63
N ARG A 56 6.62 -3.37 -21.69
CA ARG A 56 5.17 -3.22 -21.96
C ARG A 56 4.77 -1.88 -22.57
N MET A 57 5.64 -0.88 -22.57
CA MET A 57 5.35 0.39 -23.24
C MET A 57 5.77 0.39 -24.71
N THR A 58 6.44 -0.66 -25.19
CA THR A 58 7.01 -0.74 -26.54
C THR A 58 6.64 -2.03 -27.26
N ASP A 59 5.75 -2.85 -26.68
CA ASP A 59 5.41 -4.18 -27.19
C ASP A 59 4.44 -4.14 -28.38
N GLY A 60 3.89 -2.97 -28.72
CA GLY A 60 2.93 -2.82 -29.82
C GLY A 60 1.50 -3.19 -29.44
N ASP A 61 1.24 -3.54 -28.18
CA ASP A 61 -0.09 -3.89 -27.67
C ASP A 61 -0.62 -2.80 -26.73
N PRO A 62 -1.48 -1.88 -27.20
CA PRO A 62 -2.03 -0.81 -26.37
C PRO A 62 -2.99 -1.32 -25.27
N SER A 63 -3.27 -2.63 -25.19
CA SER A 63 -4.02 -3.25 -24.10
C SER A 63 -3.14 -3.60 -22.90
N THR A 64 -1.81 -3.67 -23.07
CA THR A 64 -0.86 -3.71 -21.97
C THR A 64 -0.46 -2.29 -21.57
N TRP A 65 0.21 -2.15 -20.42
CA TRP A 65 0.79 -0.87 -20.02
C TRP A 65 1.92 -1.05 -19.03
N TRP A 66 2.78 -0.04 -18.99
CA TRP A 66 3.71 0.21 -17.90
C TRP A 66 3.19 1.36 -17.01
N SER A 67 3.52 1.31 -15.72
CA SER A 67 3.10 2.30 -14.72
C SER A 67 4.27 2.74 -13.86
N THR A 68 4.42 4.04 -13.64
CA THR A 68 5.27 4.53 -12.57
C THR A 68 4.65 4.16 -11.23
N GLY A 69 5.43 3.74 -10.23
CA GLY A 69 4.89 3.45 -8.90
C GLY A 69 4.25 4.65 -8.17
N PRO A 70 3.91 4.49 -6.89
CA PRO A 70 3.49 5.61 -6.05
C PRO A 70 4.64 6.61 -5.89
N GLY A 71 4.44 7.86 -6.32
CA GLY A 71 5.43 8.93 -6.17
C GLY A 71 5.04 10.17 -6.97
N ASP A 72 5.13 11.35 -6.36
CA ASP A 72 4.87 12.61 -7.05
C ASP A 72 5.97 12.87 -8.09
N LEU A 73 5.63 12.74 -9.38
CA LEU A 73 6.59 12.90 -10.49
C LEU A 73 7.15 14.32 -10.62
N ALA A 74 6.55 15.33 -9.98
CA ALA A 74 7.07 16.69 -9.98
C ALA A 74 8.21 16.86 -8.98
N LEU A 75 8.24 16.01 -7.95
CA LEU A 75 9.27 15.94 -6.93
C LEU A 75 10.32 14.87 -7.26
N ASN A 76 9.86 13.71 -7.72
CA ASN A 76 10.70 12.56 -8.05
C ASN A 76 10.37 12.08 -9.46
N PRO A 77 10.83 12.80 -10.49
CA PRO A 77 10.55 12.44 -11.87
C PRO A 77 11.21 11.10 -12.21
N ILE A 78 10.52 10.32 -13.03
CA ILE A 78 11.01 9.02 -13.48
C ILE A 78 11.54 9.16 -14.89
N ASP A 79 12.77 8.70 -15.08
CA ASP A 79 13.42 8.63 -16.38
C ASP A 79 13.15 7.25 -16.99
N VAL A 80 12.67 7.25 -18.23
CA VAL A 80 12.52 6.06 -19.07
C VAL A 80 13.52 6.17 -20.21
N ASP A 81 14.49 5.26 -20.23
CA ASP A 81 15.50 5.14 -21.27
C ASP A 81 15.04 4.13 -22.32
N LEU A 82 15.08 4.56 -23.58
CA LEU A 82 14.77 3.74 -24.76
C LEU A 82 16.05 3.57 -25.57
N GLN A 83 16.44 2.31 -25.80
CA GLN A 83 17.53 1.95 -26.70
C GLN A 83 16.96 1.56 -28.06
N LEU A 84 17.44 2.22 -29.11
CA LEU A 84 17.13 1.84 -30.48
C LEU A 84 18.06 0.70 -30.93
N GLU A 85 17.58 -0.12 -31.86
CA GLU A 85 18.37 -1.21 -32.46
C GLU A 85 19.66 -0.69 -33.12
N GLU A 86 19.55 0.44 -33.83
CA GLU A 86 20.67 1.13 -34.45
C GLU A 86 20.49 2.65 -34.40
N ALA A 87 21.59 3.39 -34.54
CA ALA A 87 21.55 4.84 -34.60
C ALA A 87 20.75 5.30 -35.82
N SER A 88 19.62 5.96 -35.56
CA SER A 88 18.63 6.34 -36.57
C SER A 88 18.37 7.84 -36.54
N VAL A 89 17.94 8.40 -37.68
CA VAL A 89 17.43 9.78 -37.70
C VAL A 89 15.97 9.75 -37.31
N VAL A 90 15.62 10.45 -36.23
CA VAL A 90 14.27 10.48 -35.66
C VAL A 90 13.76 11.92 -35.61
N ASP A 91 12.47 12.10 -35.83
CA ASP A 91 11.81 13.42 -35.82
C ASP A 91 10.53 13.45 -34.95
N SER A 92 10.11 12.29 -34.44
CA SER A 92 8.85 12.18 -33.73
C SER A 92 8.81 11.05 -32.72
N VAL A 93 8.02 11.26 -31.69
CA VAL A 93 7.62 10.24 -30.71
C VAL A 93 6.11 10.33 -30.52
N GLU A 94 5.46 9.18 -30.49
CA GLU A 94 4.04 9.03 -30.18
C GLU A 94 3.88 8.24 -28.89
N ILE A 95 3.12 8.78 -27.94
CA ILE A 95 2.87 8.16 -26.63
C ILE A 95 1.37 7.97 -26.45
N VAL A 96 0.94 6.73 -26.24
CA VAL A 96 -0.42 6.39 -25.83
C VAL A 96 -0.44 6.24 -24.31
N THR A 97 -1.25 7.07 -23.66
CA THR A 97 -1.45 7.09 -22.21
C THR A 97 -2.92 6.84 -21.89
N THR A 98 -3.20 6.22 -20.74
CA THR A 98 -4.56 5.81 -20.36
C THR A 98 -5.25 6.83 -19.46
N ARG A 99 -6.59 6.83 -19.49
CA ARG A 99 -7.45 7.48 -18.50
C ARG A 99 -8.04 6.45 -17.53
N LEU A 100 -7.24 5.49 -17.07
CA LEU A 100 -7.69 4.57 -16.04
C LEU A 100 -8.14 5.38 -14.81
N LYS A 101 -9.39 5.18 -14.38
CA LYS A 101 -10.07 5.96 -13.34
C LYS A 101 -10.05 7.49 -13.57
N GLY A 102 -9.85 7.96 -14.80
CA GLY A 102 -9.85 9.37 -15.18
C GLY A 102 -8.63 10.19 -14.74
N GLN A 103 -7.60 9.56 -14.14
CA GLN A 103 -6.54 10.31 -13.44
C GLN A 103 -5.10 9.93 -13.85
N LEU A 104 -4.84 8.72 -14.38
CA LEU A 104 -3.46 8.22 -14.58
C LEU A 104 -2.74 8.71 -15.86
N ARG A 105 -3.34 9.69 -16.54
CA ARG A 105 -2.87 10.20 -17.83
C ARG A 105 -1.58 11.00 -17.66
N LEU A 106 -0.59 10.76 -18.52
CA LEU A 106 0.63 11.57 -18.59
C LEU A 106 0.32 13.00 -19.10
N THR A 107 0.68 14.01 -18.30
CA THR A 107 0.42 15.43 -18.62
C THR A 107 1.69 16.18 -18.97
N ASP A 108 2.79 15.86 -18.29
CA ASP A 108 4.03 16.63 -18.36
C ASP A 108 5.24 15.69 -18.50
N PHE A 109 6.08 15.95 -19.51
CA PHE A 109 7.35 15.24 -19.68
C PHE A 109 8.34 16.03 -20.53
N ASP A 110 9.62 15.68 -20.39
CA ASP A 110 10.69 16.13 -21.28
C ASP A 110 11.26 14.95 -22.06
N LEU A 111 11.61 15.19 -23.31
CA LEU A 111 12.23 14.19 -24.19
C LEU A 111 13.67 14.62 -24.51
N TYR A 112 14.64 13.72 -24.36
CA TYR A 112 16.05 13.96 -24.64
C TYR A 112 16.61 12.93 -25.61
N GLY A 113 17.61 13.31 -26.40
CA GLY A 113 18.32 12.43 -27.32
C GLY A 113 19.72 12.07 -26.84
N GLY A 114 20.15 10.85 -27.14
CA GLY A 114 21.49 10.34 -26.89
C GLY A 114 22.10 9.67 -28.14
N LEU A 115 23.43 9.71 -28.24
CA LEU A 115 24.20 9.05 -29.30
C LEU A 115 25.58 8.63 -28.77
N GLY A 116 25.88 7.33 -28.76
CA GLY A 116 27.04 6.79 -28.05
C GLY A 116 26.99 7.24 -26.59
N ASP A 117 28.11 7.64 -25.99
CA ASP A 117 28.16 8.12 -24.60
C ASP A 117 27.59 9.54 -24.39
N LEU A 118 27.11 10.20 -25.44
CA LEU A 118 26.64 11.58 -25.38
C LEU A 118 25.14 11.63 -25.04
N TRP A 119 24.80 12.50 -24.10
CA TRP A 119 23.43 12.94 -23.83
C TRP A 119 23.32 14.45 -23.99
N ASP A 120 22.30 14.93 -24.68
CA ASP A 120 21.97 16.37 -24.75
C ASP A 120 21.04 16.77 -23.60
N GLY A 121 21.51 16.58 -22.36
CA GLY A 121 20.72 16.78 -21.15
C GLY A 121 20.24 18.21 -20.97
N ALA A 122 21.02 19.23 -21.32
CA ALA A 122 20.64 20.62 -21.14
C ALA A 122 19.56 21.10 -22.12
N ARG A 123 19.37 20.41 -23.26
CA ARG A 123 18.47 20.84 -24.34
C ARG A 123 17.55 19.68 -24.71
N PRO A 124 16.33 19.59 -24.16
CA PRO A 124 15.40 18.57 -24.59
C PRO A 124 15.07 18.69 -26.09
N LEU A 125 14.79 17.56 -26.72
CA LEU A 125 14.19 17.47 -28.06
C LEU A 125 12.80 18.11 -28.05
N ALA A 126 12.03 17.87 -26.99
CA ALA A 126 10.72 18.46 -26.79
C ALA A 126 10.36 18.56 -25.30
N ARG A 127 9.48 19.51 -24.98
CA ARG A 127 8.84 19.65 -23.66
C ARG A 127 7.34 19.64 -23.84
N VAL A 128 6.67 18.67 -23.22
CA VAL A 128 5.20 18.60 -23.20
C VAL A 128 4.72 19.01 -21.83
N ARG A 129 3.75 19.92 -21.76
CA ARG A 129 3.16 20.40 -20.51
C ARG A 129 1.64 20.47 -20.60
N GLY A 130 0.96 20.07 -19.53
CA GLY A 130 -0.50 20.18 -19.40
C GLY A 130 -1.28 19.38 -20.44
N ASN A 131 -0.72 18.28 -20.98
CA ASN A 131 -1.38 17.50 -22.01
C ASN A 131 -2.73 16.91 -21.54
N THR A 132 -3.75 17.03 -22.39
CA THR A 132 -5.10 16.48 -22.17
C THR A 132 -5.42 15.25 -22.99
N GLU A 133 -4.60 14.96 -24.00
CA GLU A 133 -4.84 13.92 -24.99
C GLU A 133 -4.35 12.55 -24.49
N THR A 134 -5.04 11.49 -24.91
CA THR A 134 -4.59 10.10 -24.65
C THR A 134 -3.52 9.64 -25.63
N THR A 135 -3.42 10.29 -26.78
CA THR A 135 -2.37 10.03 -27.78
C THR A 135 -1.60 11.33 -27.98
N ILE A 136 -0.33 11.33 -27.59
CA ILE A 136 0.54 12.48 -27.60
C ILE A 136 1.54 12.28 -28.72
N ARG A 137 1.35 12.98 -29.85
CA ARG A 137 2.34 13.00 -30.92
C ARG A 137 3.20 14.24 -30.80
N VAL A 138 4.50 14.03 -30.60
CA VAL A 138 5.50 15.07 -30.45
C VAL A 138 6.39 15.06 -31.68
N ARG A 139 6.55 16.21 -32.34
CA ARG A 139 7.48 16.41 -33.45
C ARG A 139 8.60 17.37 -33.05
N PHE A 140 9.80 17.12 -33.53
CA PHE A 140 10.99 17.93 -33.27
C PHE A 140 11.94 17.87 -34.49
N PRO A 141 12.91 18.79 -34.63
CA PRO A 141 13.86 18.76 -35.73
C PRO A 141 14.59 17.41 -35.82
N ALA A 142 14.73 16.88 -37.04
CA ALA A 142 15.35 15.59 -37.28
C ALA A 142 16.73 15.49 -36.61
N VAL A 143 16.97 14.44 -35.85
CA VAL A 143 18.19 14.26 -35.06
C VAL A 143 18.64 12.81 -35.12
N ARG A 144 19.94 12.58 -35.30
CA ARG A 144 20.52 11.23 -35.24
C ARG A 144 20.73 10.83 -33.79
N VAL A 145 20.10 9.73 -33.36
CA VAL A 145 20.17 9.21 -32.00
C VAL A 145 20.25 7.68 -32.03
N ASP A 146 20.86 7.07 -31.01
CA ASP A 146 20.70 5.63 -30.71
C ASP A 146 19.87 5.41 -29.45
N ARG A 147 19.59 6.47 -28.69
CA ARG A 147 18.83 6.44 -27.45
C ARG A 147 17.93 7.64 -27.29
N LEU A 148 16.80 7.42 -26.62
CA LEU A 148 15.90 8.48 -26.17
C LEU A 148 15.69 8.35 -24.67
N ARG A 149 15.54 9.49 -23.99
CA ARG A 149 15.11 9.53 -22.58
C ARG A 149 13.83 10.32 -22.46
N LEU A 150 12.82 9.70 -21.87
CA LEU A 150 11.57 10.32 -21.50
C LEU A 150 11.57 10.57 -19.99
N ARG A 151 11.67 11.84 -19.58
CA ARG A 151 11.59 12.25 -18.18
C ARG A 151 10.16 12.63 -17.83
N LEU A 152 9.49 11.79 -17.06
CA LEU A 152 8.09 11.97 -16.66
C LEU A 152 8.02 12.95 -15.49
N LEU A 153 7.24 14.02 -15.65
CA LEU A 153 7.16 15.13 -14.70
C LEU A 153 5.77 15.27 -14.07
N GLY A 154 4.74 14.67 -14.67
CA GLY A 154 3.42 14.74 -14.08
C GLY A 154 2.30 14.00 -14.78
N THR A 155 1.23 13.79 -14.01
CA THR A 155 0.00 13.13 -14.43
C THR A 155 -1.24 13.98 -14.13
N ALA A 156 -2.38 13.53 -14.63
CA ALA A 156 -3.66 14.15 -14.33
C ALA A 156 -4.14 13.88 -12.89
N ARG A 157 -3.46 13.04 -12.10
CA ARG A 157 -3.82 12.83 -10.69
C ARG A 157 -3.51 14.08 -9.87
N PRO A 158 -4.30 14.36 -8.81
CA PRO A 158 -3.97 15.43 -7.87
C PRO A 158 -2.61 15.28 -7.17
N ASP A 159 -2.20 14.04 -6.87
CA ASP A 159 -0.92 13.66 -6.24
C ASP A 159 0.20 13.44 -7.26
N ASN A 160 -0.09 13.61 -8.56
CA ASN A 160 0.88 13.57 -9.65
C ASN A 160 1.65 12.24 -9.79
N ALA A 161 1.08 11.14 -9.26
CA ALA A 161 1.67 9.81 -9.28
C ALA A 161 1.14 8.93 -10.42
N PHE A 162 1.66 7.71 -10.54
CA PHE A 162 1.12 6.63 -11.39
C PHE A 162 0.89 7.02 -12.87
N ALA A 163 1.91 7.57 -13.53
CA ALA A 163 1.87 7.73 -14.98
C ALA A 163 1.76 6.37 -15.64
N HIS A 164 0.75 6.22 -16.49
CA HIS A 164 0.57 5.03 -17.30
C HIS A 164 0.88 5.31 -18.76
N ILE A 165 1.76 4.50 -19.33
CA ILE A 165 2.09 4.50 -20.75
C ILE A 165 1.69 3.12 -21.29
N ALA A 166 0.69 3.13 -22.17
CA ALA A 166 0.20 1.92 -22.83
C ALA A 166 1.08 1.56 -24.02
N GLU A 167 1.49 2.56 -24.80
CA GLU A 167 2.36 2.33 -25.96
C GLU A 167 3.21 3.58 -26.22
N LEU A 168 4.42 3.38 -26.73
CA LEU A 168 5.37 4.39 -27.11
C LEU A 168 6.01 3.96 -28.43
N THR A 169 5.88 4.83 -29.44
CA THR A 169 6.42 4.61 -30.78
C THR A 169 7.37 5.74 -31.16
N VAL A 170 8.51 5.38 -31.75
CA VAL A 170 9.50 6.34 -32.27
C VAL A 170 9.42 6.36 -33.80
N GLY A 171 9.24 7.55 -34.37
CA GLY A 171 9.14 7.77 -35.81
C GLY A 171 10.51 8.07 -36.43
N ALA A 172 10.87 7.32 -37.47
CA ALA A 172 12.03 7.62 -38.30
C ALA A 172 11.75 8.82 -39.22
N SER A 173 12.79 9.62 -39.45
CA SER A 173 12.79 10.68 -40.46
C SER A 173 13.51 10.22 -41.73
N GLU A 174 12.98 10.61 -42.89
CA GLU A 174 13.69 10.49 -44.18
C GLU A 174 14.59 11.71 -44.46
N GLU A 175 14.48 12.75 -43.63
CA GLU A 175 15.27 13.97 -43.75
C GLU A 175 16.68 13.78 -43.16
N GLU A 176 17.64 14.57 -43.67
CA GLU A 176 18.97 14.67 -43.05
C GLU A 176 18.87 15.28 -41.64
N PRO A 177 19.76 14.92 -40.70
CA PRO A 177 19.77 15.48 -39.35
C PRO A 177 19.87 17.02 -39.38
N GLN A 178 18.84 17.68 -38.86
CA GLN A 178 18.76 19.15 -38.72
C GLN A 178 19.33 19.65 -37.40
N ARG A 179 19.53 18.74 -36.43
CA ARG A 179 20.05 19.04 -35.10
C ARG A 179 21.19 18.09 -34.73
N SER A 180 22.26 18.65 -34.17
CA SER A 180 23.35 17.90 -33.54
C SER A 180 23.15 17.81 -32.02
N LEU A 181 23.52 16.67 -31.43
CA LEU A 181 23.57 16.49 -29.98
C LEU A 181 24.87 17.06 -29.41
N HIS A 182 24.81 17.58 -28.18
CA HIS A 182 25.98 18.07 -27.45
C HIS A 182 25.99 17.46 -26.06
N SER A 183 27.15 16.95 -25.62
CA SER A 183 27.27 16.38 -24.27
C SER A 183 26.97 17.43 -23.21
N SER A 184 25.95 17.18 -22.41
CA SER A 184 25.61 18.01 -21.26
C SER A 184 24.87 17.19 -20.20
N PRO A 185 25.08 17.47 -18.91
CA PRO A 185 24.36 16.78 -17.85
C PRO A 185 22.87 17.08 -17.94
N PHE A 186 22.05 16.12 -17.51
CA PHE A 186 20.62 16.38 -17.31
C PHE A 186 20.43 17.44 -16.23
N PRO A 187 19.36 18.26 -16.30
CA PRO A 187 19.00 19.16 -15.22
C PRO A 187 18.82 18.34 -13.94
N PRO A 188 19.41 18.75 -12.81
CA PRO A 188 19.20 18.06 -11.55
C PRO A 188 17.70 18.08 -11.23
N THR A 189 17.19 16.93 -10.84
CA THR A 189 15.84 16.77 -10.35
C THR A 189 15.82 17.05 -8.84
N PRO A 190 14.67 17.34 -8.23
CA PRO A 190 14.58 17.44 -6.77
C PRO A 190 14.94 16.11 -6.07
N ALA A 191 14.89 14.98 -6.78
CA ALA A 191 15.40 13.70 -6.30
C ALA A 191 16.94 13.62 -6.34
N ASP A 192 17.58 14.14 -7.39
CA ASP A 192 19.06 14.18 -7.51
C ASP A 192 19.71 15.08 -6.45
N ALA A 193 19.00 16.12 -6.02
CA ALA A 193 19.38 16.98 -4.90
C ALA A 193 19.25 16.30 -3.52
N GLY A 194 18.62 15.13 -3.46
CA GLY A 194 18.36 14.38 -2.24
C GLY A 194 17.54 15.17 -1.21
N HIS A 195 18.09 15.26 0.00
CA HIS A 195 17.54 16.02 1.13
C HIS A 195 18.30 17.34 1.35
N ASP A 196 18.96 17.89 0.32
CA ASP A 196 19.64 19.19 0.44
C ASP A 196 18.60 20.34 0.44
N PRO A 197 18.38 21.01 1.59
CA PRO A 197 17.43 22.11 1.67
C PRO A 197 17.86 23.31 0.83
N THR A 198 19.15 23.50 0.56
CA THR A 198 19.63 24.64 -0.23
C THR A 198 19.14 24.53 -1.67
N VAL A 199 19.22 23.33 -2.26
CA VAL A 199 18.71 23.10 -3.62
C VAL A 199 17.19 23.26 -3.69
N LEU A 200 16.46 22.79 -2.68
CA LEU A 200 15.02 22.99 -2.60
C LEU A 200 14.64 24.46 -2.45
N GLN A 201 15.37 25.22 -1.62
CA GLN A 201 15.18 26.66 -1.46
C GLN A 201 15.44 27.41 -2.78
N ASP A 202 16.48 27.04 -3.52
CA ASP A 202 16.75 27.62 -4.85
C ASP A 202 15.64 27.33 -5.84
N LEU A 203 15.14 26.09 -5.86
CA LEU A 203 14.04 25.69 -6.73
C LEU A 203 12.72 26.39 -6.32
N ILE A 204 12.45 26.52 -5.03
CA ILE A 204 11.32 27.29 -4.49
C ILE A 204 11.43 28.74 -4.95
N ARG A 205 12.59 29.41 -4.77
CA ARG A 205 12.80 30.80 -5.22
C ARG A 205 12.60 30.96 -6.72
N SER A 206 13.16 30.04 -7.52
CA SER A 206 12.98 30.03 -8.97
C SER A 206 11.52 29.87 -9.35
N LEU A 207 10.78 28.97 -8.69
CA LEU A 207 9.37 28.74 -8.98
C LEU A 207 8.49 29.86 -8.46
N GLU A 208 8.77 30.48 -7.33
CA GLU A 208 8.02 31.65 -6.83
C GLU A 208 8.06 32.81 -7.83
N SER A 209 9.20 32.98 -8.51
CA SER A 209 9.32 33.98 -9.59
C SER A 209 8.47 33.65 -10.83
N GLN A 210 8.02 32.40 -10.98
CA GLN A 210 7.29 31.87 -12.15
C GLN A 210 5.84 31.41 -11.83
N ALA A 211 5.50 31.20 -10.55
CA ALA A 211 4.33 30.42 -10.10
C ALA A 211 2.98 31.13 -10.34
N ASN A 212 3.01 32.44 -10.60
CA ASN A 212 1.79 33.21 -10.91
C ASN A 212 1.17 32.83 -12.26
N ALA A 213 1.86 32.04 -13.09
CA ALA A 213 1.41 31.72 -14.45
C ALA A 213 0.58 30.42 -14.59
N SER A 214 0.56 29.50 -13.61
CA SER A 214 -0.23 28.26 -13.75
C SER A 214 -0.62 27.57 -12.44
N GLY A 215 -1.75 26.85 -12.46
CA GLY A 215 -2.21 26.02 -11.33
C GLY A 215 -1.28 24.84 -11.00
N LEU A 216 -0.51 24.34 -11.98
CA LEU A 216 0.52 23.34 -11.77
C LEU A 216 1.72 23.92 -11.01
N GLY A 217 2.18 25.13 -11.39
CA GLY A 217 3.25 25.84 -10.71
C GLY A 217 2.96 26.06 -9.23
N ARG A 218 1.72 26.44 -8.89
CA ARG A 218 1.28 26.58 -7.48
C ARG A 218 1.30 25.27 -6.71
N ARG A 219 0.83 24.16 -7.29
CA ARG A 219 0.86 22.83 -6.65
C ARG A 219 2.29 22.35 -6.43
N ARG A 220 3.15 22.50 -7.43
CA ARG A 220 4.57 22.15 -7.33
C ARG A 220 5.28 22.97 -6.26
N LEU A 221 5.01 24.27 -6.19
CA LEU A 221 5.55 25.14 -5.16
C LEU A 221 5.11 24.70 -3.75
N ALA A 222 3.82 24.38 -3.57
CA ALA A 222 3.30 23.88 -2.30
C ALA A 222 3.98 22.55 -1.88
N ALA A 223 4.10 21.60 -2.82
CA ALA A 223 4.75 20.32 -2.58
C ALA A 223 6.24 20.46 -2.19
N LEU A 224 6.98 21.37 -2.84
CA LEU A 224 8.38 21.65 -2.51
C LEU A 224 8.53 22.30 -1.14
N LYS A 225 7.64 23.25 -0.79
CA LYS A 225 7.61 23.86 0.56
C LYS A 225 7.32 22.81 1.64
N GLN A 226 6.36 21.92 1.38
CA GLN A 226 6.07 20.81 2.27
C GLN A 226 7.28 19.88 2.44
N ARG A 227 7.98 19.54 1.35
CA ARG A 227 9.19 18.70 1.41
C ARG A 227 10.33 19.38 2.17
N LEU A 228 10.53 20.68 1.98
CA LEU A 228 11.54 21.45 2.73
C LEU A 228 11.23 21.39 4.23
N ALA A 229 9.96 21.61 4.62
CA ALA A 229 9.53 21.50 6.01
C ALA A 229 9.79 20.09 6.58
N LEU A 230 9.48 19.03 5.83
CA LEU A 230 9.76 17.64 6.25
C LEU A 230 11.26 17.36 6.42
N ILE A 231 12.13 17.96 5.60
CA ILE A 231 13.59 17.84 5.75
C ILE A 231 14.08 18.56 7.00
N GLU A 232 13.60 19.78 7.23
CA GLU A 232 13.91 20.54 8.44
C GLU A 232 13.47 19.78 9.70
N GLU A 233 12.28 19.17 9.65
CA GLU A 233 11.77 18.34 10.72
C GLU A 233 12.60 17.06 10.91
N SER A 234 12.94 16.36 9.83
CA SER A 234 13.81 15.17 9.85
C SER A 234 15.16 15.46 10.51
N ARG A 235 15.75 16.64 10.29
CA ARG A 235 16.98 17.09 10.97
C ARG A 235 16.79 17.25 12.48
N SER A 236 15.62 17.69 12.94
CA SER A 236 15.29 17.73 14.37
C SER A 236 15.27 16.32 14.97
N TYR A 237 14.74 15.33 14.24
CA TYR A 237 14.79 13.93 14.68
C TYR A 237 16.20 13.36 14.67
N GLN A 238 17.02 13.69 13.67
CA GLN A 238 18.43 13.29 13.66
C GLN A 238 19.16 13.81 14.91
N THR A 239 18.91 15.05 15.30
CA THR A 239 19.46 15.62 16.54
C THR A 239 19.02 14.82 17.78
N THR A 240 17.77 14.34 17.80
CA THR A 240 17.27 13.46 18.86
C THR A 240 17.96 12.11 18.87
N LEU A 241 18.19 11.50 17.70
CA LEU A 241 18.91 10.23 17.56
C LEU A 241 20.38 10.37 18.00
N ASP A 242 21.04 11.47 17.65
CA ASP A 242 22.42 11.74 18.07
C ASP A 242 22.50 11.87 19.60
N ARG A 243 21.53 12.54 20.23
CA ARG A 243 21.42 12.62 21.68
C ARG A 243 21.23 11.24 22.32
N ILE A 244 20.37 10.39 21.74
CA ILE A 244 20.19 9.01 22.21
C ILE A 244 21.53 8.27 22.18
N GLY A 245 22.30 8.41 21.10
CA GLY A 245 23.63 7.83 20.95
C GLY A 245 24.62 8.30 22.03
N VAL A 246 24.69 9.61 22.29
CA VAL A 246 25.53 10.17 23.37
C VAL A 246 25.14 9.61 24.74
N GLU A 247 23.85 9.53 25.03
CA GLU A 247 23.38 8.94 26.28
C GLU A 247 23.69 7.44 26.34
N THR A 248 23.53 6.68 25.24
CA THR A 248 23.88 5.25 25.18
C THR A 248 25.35 5.04 25.54
N GLN A 249 26.26 5.91 25.11
CA GLN A 249 27.67 5.85 25.51
C GLN A 249 27.87 6.14 27.01
N ARG A 250 27.11 7.08 27.60
CA ARG A 250 27.14 7.32 29.05
C ARG A 250 26.70 6.09 29.84
N PHE A 251 25.64 5.41 29.41
CA PHE A 251 25.18 4.18 30.06
C PHE A 251 26.17 3.03 29.87
N ARG A 252 26.82 2.93 28.71
CA ARG A 252 27.86 1.93 28.45
C ARG A 252 29.02 2.05 29.45
N ALA A 253 29.37 3.26 29.88
CA ALA A 253 30.39 3.49 30.89
C ALA A 253 30.05 2.92 32.29
N LEU A 254 28.78 2.59 32.55
CA LEU A 254 28.34 1.91 33.77
C LEU A 254 28.51 0.37 33.68
N ASN A 255 29.05 -0.13 32.57
CA ASN A 255 29.24 -1.55 32.27
C ASN A 255 27.97 -2.44 32.43
N PRO A 256 26.79 -2.03 31.91
CA PRO A 256 25.61 -2.89 31.93
C PRO A 256 25.73 -4.04 30.92
N PRO A 257 24.93 -5.11 31.06
CA PRO A 257 24.81 -6.13 30.02
C PRO A 257 24.37 -5.54 28.67
N GLU A 258 24.87 -6.11 27.58
CA GLU A 258 24.61 -5.61 26.22
C GLU A 258 23.12 -5.55 25.87
N TRP A 259 22.35 -6.56 26.26
CA TRP A 259 20.90 -6.59 26.02
C TRP A 259 20.17 -5.41 26.67
N ALA A 260 20.65 -4.92 27.82
CA ALA A 260 20.03 -3.80 28.52
C ALA A 260 20.32 -2.47 27.80
N LEU A 261 21.52 -2.31 27.23
CA LEU A 261 21.85 -1.18 26.37
C LEU A 261 21.01 -1.20 25.09
N ALA A 262 20.91 -2.36 24.45
CA ALA A 262 20.13 -2.54 23.23
C ALA A 262 18.64 -2.24 23.47
N GLN A 263 18.06 -2.78 24.54
CA GLN A 263 16.67 -2.51 24.90
C GLN A 263 16.43 -1.02 25.18
N ARG A 264 17.34 -0.34 25.92
CA ARG A 264 17.22 1.09 26.16
C ARG A 264 17.23 1.89 24.85
N ASP A 265 18.19 1.61 23.98
CA ASP A 265 18.36 2.31 22.70
C ASP A 265 17.13 2.08 21.80
N ALA A 266 16.67 0.84 21.68
CA ALA A 266 15.46 0.48 20.93
C ALA A 266 14.22 1.19 21.46
N MET A 267 14.02 1.22 22.78
CA MET A 267 12.90 1.93 23.40
C MET A 267 12.96 3.45 23.18
N ALA A 268 14.14 4.05 23.23
CA ALA A 268 14.32 5.48 22.98
C ALA A 268 14.04 5.85 21.51
N ARG A 269 14.48 5.01 20.56
CA ARG A 269 14.19 5.17 19.14
C ARG A 269 12.71 4.96 18.83
N LEU A 270 12.09 3.91 19.38
CA LEU A 270 10.67 3.65 19.23
C LEU A 270 9.84 4.84 19.77
N ARG A 271 10.21 5.40 20.91
CA ARG A 271 9.55 6.60 21.46
C ARG A 271 9.68 7.80 20.54
N THR A 272 10.87 8.03 19.99
CA THR A 272 11.13 9.13 19.06
C THR A 272 10.26 9.00 17.81
N TRP A 273 10.18 7.78 17.25
CA TRP A 273 9.31 7.48 16.11
C TRP A 273 7.82 7.63 16.45
N ALA A 274 7.37 7.12 17.59
CA ALA A 274 5.99 7.27 18.02
C ALA A 274 5.62 8.75 18.22
N TYR A 275 6.51 9.56 18.82
CA TYR A 275 6.24 10.96 19.08
C TYR A 275 6.02 11.77 17.81
N TYR A 276 6.78 11.50 16.74
CA TYR A 276 6.55 12.13 15.43
C TYR A 276 5.10 11.96 14.98
N TRP A 277 4.62 10.71 14.96
CA TRP A 277 3.25 10.42 14.55
C TRP A 277 2.22 11.04 15.49
N ILE A 278 2.46 11.03 16.81
CA ILE A 278 1.57 11.65 17.80
C ILE A 278 1.48 13.17 17.58
N ASP A 279 2.57 13.83 17.25
CA ASP A 279 2.59 15.27 17.00
C ASP A 279 1.84 15.65 15.71
N HIS A 280 1.59 14.67 14.84
CA HIS A 280 0.81 14.80 13.60
C HIS A 280 -0.56 14.11 13.67
N GLN A 281 -0.94 13.60 14.85
CA GLN A 281 -2.21 12.91 15.03
C GLN A 281 -3.37 13.88 14.81
N GLN A 282 -4.34 13.45 14.01
CA GLN A 282 -5.54 14.22 13.72
C GLN A 282 -6.43 14.32 14.97
N PRO A 283 -7.31 15.35 15.07
CA PRO A 283 -8.17 15.54 16.24
C PRO A 283 -9.11 14.38 16.55
N ASP A 284 -9.42 13.55 15.56
CA ASP A 284 -10.24 12.34 15.73
C ASP A 284 -9.44 11.08 16.07
N GLY A 285 -8.10 11.17 16.07
CA GLY A 285 -7.19 10.10 16.48
C GLY A 285 -6.43 9.41 15.35
N GLN A 286 -6.69 9.74 14.09
CA GLN A 286 -5.98 9.15 12.94
C GLN A 286 -4.54 9.67 12.81
N PHE A 287 -3.66 8.86 12.20
CA PHE A 287 -2.28 9.21 11.86
C PHE A 287 -2.07 9.50 10.37
N GLY A 288 -3.12 9.34 9.56
CA GLY A 288 -3.20 9.85 8.19
C GLY A 288 -3.38 8.80 7.11
N ALA A 289 -3.26 7.51 7.42
CA ALA A 289 -3.53 6.42 6.48
C ALA A 289 -5.00 5.93 6.56
N GLY A 290 -5.71 6.30 7.63
CA GLY A 290 -7.05 5.81 7.92
C GLY A 290 -7.01 4.87 9.11
N TYR A 291 -8.12 4.75 9.85
CA TYR A 291 -8.18 3.90 11.05
C TYR A 291 -7.70 2.46 10.84
N GLU A 292 -8.00 1.86 9.68
CA GLU A 292 -7.63 0.48 9.31
C GLU A 292 -6.09 0.30 9.37
N ASP A 293 -5.33 1.14 8.67
CA ASP A 293 -3.86 1.13 8.71
C ASP A 293 -3.28 1.68 10.04
N ASP A 294 -3.93 2.68 10.63
CA ASP A 294 -3.44 3.38 11.82
C ASP A 294 -3.40 2.46 13.06
N VAL A 295 -4.32 1.50 13.20
CA VAL A 295 -4.30 0.54 14.32
C VAL A 295 -3.15 -0.47 14.22
N GLU A 296 -2.70 -0.77 13.00
CA GLU A 296 -1.55 -1.62 12.74
C GLU A 296 -0.24 -0.89 13.02
N LEU A 297 -0.11 0.36 12.55
CA LEU A 297 1.04 1.25 12.78
C LEU A 297 1.48 1.24 14.25
N VAL A 298 0.50 1.30 15.16
CA VAL A 298 0.77 1.47 16.58
C VAL A 298 0.99 0.15 17.34
N CYS A 299 0.96 -1.03 16.71
CA CYS A 299 0.98 -2.33 17.43
C CYS A 299 2.12 -2.50 18.45
N GLY A 300 3.30 -1.92 18.19
CA GLY A 300 4.45 -1.96 19.11
C GLY A 300 4.41 -0.93 20.25
N TRP A 301 3.60 0.13 20.14
CA TRP A 301 3.63 1.27 21.07
C TRP A 301 3.19 0.99 22.51
N PRO A 302 2.33 -0.02 22.82
CA PRO A 302 1.95 -0.32 24.21
C PRO A 302 3.15 -0.58 25.12
N VAL A 303 4.28 -1.06 24.60
CA VAL A 303 5.50 -1.27 25.39
C VAL A 303 6.04 0.03 25.99
N LEU A 304 5.86 1.18 25.33
CA LEU A 304 6.26 2.48 25.85
C LEU A 304 5.39 2.86 27.07
N VAL A 305 4.11 2.51 27.05
CA VAL A 305 3.20 2.78 28.16
C VAL A 305 3.47 1.82 29.32
N LEU A 306 3.58 0.53 29.06
CA LEU A 306 3.76 -0.48 30.11
C LEU A 306 5.17 -0.48 30.71
N GLY A 307 6.20 -0.24 29.89
CA GLY A 307 7.60 -0.28 30.30
C GLY A 307 8.16 1.07 30.76
N GLN A 308 7.57 2.20 30.36
CA GLN A 308 8.11 3.54 30.65
C GLN A 308 7.07 4.54 31.18
N ASP A 309 5.83 4.09 31.41
CA ASP A 309 4.71 4.94 31.84
C ASP A 309 4.51 6.19 30.94
N ASP A 310 4.71 6.02 29.62
CA ASP A 310 4.63 7.14 28.68
C ASP A 310 3.19 7.66 28.52
N GLN A 311 2.89 8.77 29.22
CA GLN A 311 1.57 9.40 29.22
C GLN A 311 1.19 10.07 27.90
N LYS A 312 2.16 10.42 27.04
CA LYS A 312 1.88 10.99 25.71
C LYS A 312 1.37 9.86 24.79
N VAL A 313 2.07 8.74 24.77
CA VAL A 313 1.65 7.54 24.02
C VAL A 313 0.32 7.01 24.54
N ARG A 314 0.13 6.91 25.87
CA ARG A 314 -1.15 6.47 26.47
C ARG A 314 -2.33 7.28 25.93
N ARG A 315 -2.25 8.61 26.00
CA ARG A 315 -3.34 9.51 25.55
C ARG A 315 -3.61 9.38 24.05
N SER A 316 -2.55 9.26 23.25
CA SER A 316 -2.67 9.07 21.81
C SER A 316 -3.34 7.75 21.44
N LEU A 317 -2.97 6.65 22.11
CA LEU A 317 -3.59 5.33 21.92
C LEU A 317 -5.05 5.31 22.37
N GLU A 318 -5.40 6.01 23.46
CA GLU A 318 -6.79 6.19 23.87
C GLU A 318 -7.60 6.96 22.83
N LEU A 319 -7.04 8.06 22.30
CA LEU A 319 -7.70 8.86 21.27
C LEU A 319 -7.96 8.04 20.00
N LEU A 320 -6.96 7.27 19.54
CA LEU A 320 -7.13 6.35 18.42
C LEU A 320 -8.23 5.32 18.72
N ALA A 321 -8.20 4.67 19.88
CA ALA A 321 -9.17 3.61 20.21
C ALA A 321 -10.60 4.13 20.35
N ASP A 322 -10.79 5.35 20.87
CA ASP A 322 -12.09 6.00 20.89
C ASP A 322 -12.53 6.48 19.49
N GLY A 323 -11.60 6.99 18.69
CA GLY A 323 -11.82 7.36 17.28
C GLY A 323 -12.30 6.18 16.45
N VAL A 324 -11.59 5.05 16.49
CA VAL A 324 -11.97 3.78 15.84
C VAL A 324 -13.39 3.39 16.24
N TRP A 325 -13.69 3.35 17.54
CA TRP A 325 -15.00 2.90 18.03
C TRP A 325 -16.15 3.78 17.52
N ARG A 326 -15.93 5.09 17.37
CA ARG A 326 -16.95 6.06 16.93
C ARG A 326 -16.92 6.36 15.44
N SER A 327 -15.95 5.82 14.71
CA SER A 327 -15.70 6.16 13.31
C SER A 327 -16.87 5.80 12.39
N ARG A 328 -17.61 4.72 12.72
CA ARG A 328 -18.74 4.23 11.91
C ARG A 328 -19.85 3.67 12.82
N PRO A 329 -21.15 3.80 12.44
CA PRO A 329 -22.26 3.31 13.27
C PRO A 329 -22.22 1.81 13.59
N PHE A 330 -21.71 0.98 12.67
CA PHE A 330 -21.57 -0.46 12.91
C PHE A 330 -20.40 -0.79 13.86
N LEU A 331 -19.32 0.00 13.88
CA LEU A 331 -18.22 -0.22 14.82
C LEU A 331 -18.69 0.11 16.24
N GLU A 332 -19.40 1.23 16.40
CA GLU A 332 -19.93 1.64 17.70
C GLU A 332 -20.96 0.63 18.25
N ARG A 333 -21.80 0.08 17.37
CA ARG A 333 -22.90 -0.82 17.76
C ARG A 333 -22.45 -2.28 17.89
N PHE A 334 -21.57 -2.74 17.02
CA PHE A 334 -21.27 -4.16 16.81
C PHE A 334 -19.78 -4.49 16.93
N GLY A 335 -18.89 -3.50 16.85
CA GLY A 335 -17.45 -3.71 16.99
C GLY A 335 -16.78 -4.41 15.82
N TYR A 336 -17.40 -4.48 14.63
CA TYR A 336 -16.77 -5.00 13.40
C TYR A 336 -17.13 -4.16 12.20
N ASP A 337 -16.27 -4.22 11.19
CA ASP A 337 -16.37 -3.38 10.00
C ASP A 337 -17.40 -3.88 8.97
N ARG A 338 -17.40 -3.22 7.81
CA ARG A 338 -18.10 -3.63 6.60
C ARG A 338 -17.67 -5.01 6.13
N LEU A 339 -18.47 -5.61 5.24
CA LEU A 339 -18.11 -6.88 4.62
C LEU A 339 -16.72 -6.80 3.95
N THR A 340 -15.79 -7.60 4.46
CA THR A 340 -14.46 -7.84 3.90
C THR A 340 -13.94 -9.19 4.46
N ASP A 341 -12.71 -9.58 4.13
CA ASP A 341 -12.09 -10.74 4.78
C ASP A 341 -11.95 -10.54 6.30
N VAL A 342 -11.81 -11.64 7.03
CA VAL A 342 -11.79 -11.64 8.49
C VAL A 342 -10.66 -10.80 9.09
N GLU A 343 -9.53 -10.68 8.41
CA GLU A 343 -8.42 -9.86 8.88
C GLU A 343 -8.87 -8.40 8.95
N HIS A 344 -9.30 -7.83 7.84
CA HIS A 344 -9.70 -6.43 7.78
C HIS A 344 -11.03 -6.16 8.51
N ALA A 345 -11.95 -7.13 8.54
CA ALA A 345 -13.24 -6.95 9.21
C ALA A 345 -13.08 -6.80 10.74
N ALA A 346 -12.04 -7.44 11.30
CA ALA A 346 -11.75 -7.46 12.72
C ALA A 346 -10.63 -6.51 13.14
N GLU A 347 -9.79 -6.07 12.21
CA GLU A 347 -8.57 -5.28 12.42
C GLU A 347 -8.78 -4.09 13.35
N ASN A 348 -9.66 -3.17 12.95
CA ASN A 348 -9.98 -1.94 13.67
C ASN A 348 -10.20 -2.20 15.16
N THR A 349 -11.08 -3.11 15.51
CA THR A 349 -11.44 -3.38 16.91
C THR A 349 -10.40 -4.26 17.62
N SER A 350 -9.84 -5.26 16.94
CA SER A 350 -8.95 -6.25 17.55
C SER A 350 -7.55 -5.72 17.85
N TYR A 351 -7.12 -4.66 17.15
CA TYR A 351 -5.86 -3.97 17.43
C TYR A 351 -6.01 -2.71 18.30
N SER A 352 -7.22 -2.17 18.46
CA SER A 352 -7.48 -0.98 19.29
C SER A 352 -8.01 -1.30 20.69
N GLN A 353 -9.13 -2.01 20.82
CA GLN A 353 -9.83 -2.14 22.11
C GLN A 353 -9.09 -3.06 23.11
N PRO A 354 -8.64 -4.27 22.72
CA PRO A 354 -7.92 -5.17 23.63
C PRO A 354 -6.66 -4.54 24.22
N ARG A 355 -5.98 -3.70 23.45
CA ARG A 355 -4.81 -2.95 23.90
C ARG A 355 -5.14 -2.03 25.06
N MET A 356 -6.24 -1.29 24.97
CA MET A 356 -6.66 -0.39 26.03
C MET A 356 -7.11 -1.15 27.29
N VAL A 357 -7.60 -2.38 27.16
CA VAL A 357 -7.83 -3.26 28.33
C VAL A 357 -6.54 -3.50 29.11
N VAL A 358 -5.37 -3.62 28.47
CA VAL A 358 -4.10 -3.80 29.20
C VAL A 358 -3.58 -2.47 29.77
N ILE A 359 -3.60 -1.42 28.96
CA ILE A 359 -3.05 -0.09 29.33
C ILE A 359 -3.87 0.56 30.45
N ASP A 360 -5.18 0.39 30.42
CA ASP A 360 -6.15 1.03 31.30
C ASP A 360 -7.14 0.01 31.87
N TRP A 361 -6.61 -1.09 32.43
CA TRP A 361 -7.36 -2.26 32.88
C TRP A 361 -8.44 -2.00 33.94
N ARG A 362 -8.30 -0.90 34.69
CA ARG A 362 -9.30 -0.48 35.69
C ARG A 362 -10.54 0.12 35.06
N ASN A 363 -10.42 0.67 33.85
CA ASN A 363 -11.53 1.29 33.15
C ASN A 363 -12.41 0.23 32.49
N PRO A 364 -13.65 0.04 32.98
CA PRO A 364 -14.53 -1.01 32.47
C PRO A 364 -14.95 -0.78 31.01
N LYS A 365 -14.82 0.47 30.49
CA LYS A 365 -15.16 0.84 29.11
C LYS A 365 -14.56 -0.13 28.10
N TRP A 366 -13.27 -0.43 28.23
CA TRP A 366 -12.53 -1.21 27.24
C TRP A 366 -12.93 -2.68 27.24
N ALA A 367 -13.11 -3.27 28.43
CA ALA A 367 -13.54 -4.65 28.56
C ALA A 367 -15.00 -4.84 28.11
N GLU A 368 -15.88 -3.86 28.36
CA GLU A 368 -17.27 -3.90 27.91
C GLU A 368 -17.38 -3.80 26.38
N ARG A 369 -16.55 -2.96 25.74
CA ARG A 369 -16.45 -2.93 24.28
C ARG A 369 -15.98 -4.27 23.72
N CYS A 370 -14.96 -4.87 24.33
CA CYS A 370 -14.50 -6.21 23.93
C CYS A 370 -15.62 -7.27 24.08
N ARG A 371 -16.36 -7.24 25.18
CA ARG A 371 -17.50 -8.13 25.43
C ARG A 371 -18.62 -7.93 24.39
N ARG A 372 -18.93 -6.68 24.03
CA ARG A 372 -19.91 -6.34 22.98
C ARG A 372 -19.51 -6.96 21.64
N THR A 373 -18.26 -6.78 21.25
CA THR A 373 -17.67 -7.35 20.03
C THR A 373 -17.86 -8.88 20.00
N VAL A 374 -17.55 -9.58 21.09
CA VAL A 374 -17.76 -11.04 21.16
C VAL A 374 -19.24 -11.42 21.05
N ALA A 375 -20.14 -10.69 21.72
CA ALA A 375 -21.56 -10.96 21.64
C ALA A 375 -22.08 -10.87 20.19
N THR A 376 -21.61 -9.87 19.44
CA THR A 376 -21.92 -9.73 18.01
C THR A 376 -21.48 -10.93 17.18
N MET A 377 -20.29 -11.48 17.44
CA MET A 377 -19.80 -12.67 16.73
C MET A 377 -20.72 -13.87 16.95
N VAL A 378 -21.16 -14.09 18.18
CA VAL A 378 -22.09 -15.16 18.52
C VAL A 378 -23.44 -14.96 17.86
N GLU A 379 -23.94 -13.72 17.82
CA GLU A 379 -25.26 -13.39 17.26
C GLU A 379 -25.29 -13.56 15.73
N HIS A 380 -24.18 -13.27 15.05
CA HIS A 380 -24.22 -13.06 13.61
C HIS A 380 -23.28 -13.92 12.77
N PHE A 381 -22.14 -14.39 13.27
CA PHE A 381 -21.08 -14.92 12.40
C PHE A 381 -20.55 -16.29 12.80
N LEU A 382 -20.64 -16.64 14.09
CA LEU A 382 -20.33 -17.96 14.61
C LEU A 382 -21.55 -18.88 14.61
N SER A 383 -21.32 -20.18 14.45
CA SER A 383 -22.33 -21.22 14.68
C SER A 383 -21.68 -22.57 14.95
N ARG A 384 -22.47 -23.55 15.41
CA ARG A 384 -22.02 -24.94 15.52
C ARG A 384 -22.18 -25.64 14.18
N ASN A 385 -21.10 -26.26 13.71
CA ASN A 385 -21.08 -27.06 12.48
C ASN A 385 -21.73 -28.45 12.71
N GLU A 386 -21.80 -29.29 11.68
CA GLU A 386 -22.37 -30.64 11.73
C GLU A 386 -21.62 -31.58 12.69
N ARG A 387 -20.36 -31.28 13.01
CA ARG A 387 -19.55 -31.96 14.03
C ARG A 387 -19.77 -31.40 15.44
N GLY A 388 -20.62 -30.39 15.60
CA GLY A 388 -20.90 -29.70 16.86
C GLY A 388 -19.86 -28.66 17.27
N TRP A 389 -18.84 -28.40 16.45
CA TRP A 389 -17.75 -27.47 16.75
C TRP A 389 -18.16 -26.03 16.46
N LEU A 390 -17.74 -25.08 17.31
CA LEU A 390 -18.02 -23.66 17.13
C LEU A 390 -17.04 -23.06 16.11
N GLN A 391 -17.53 -22.57 14.98
CA GLN A 391 -16.68 -21.97 13.94
C GLN A 391 -17.34 -20.78 13.27
N PHE A 392 -16.55 -20.01 12.52
CA PHE A 392 -17.09 -19.04 11.58
C PHE A 392 -17.77 -19.74 10.40
N ARG A 393 -18.87 -19.15 9.92
CA ARG A 393 -19.56 -19.63 8.70
C ARG A 393 -18.82 -19.23 7.41
N SER A 394 -17.99 -18.19 7.48
CA SER A 394 -17.17 -17.69 6.39
C SER A 394 -15.99 -16.89 6.93
N ASP A 395 -14.87 -16.92 6.21
CA ASP A 395 -13.71 -16.05 6.42
C ASP A 395 -13.96 -14.63 5.86
N PHE A 396 -15.16 -14.35 5.35
CA PHE A 396 -15.62 -13.03 4.95
C PHE A 396 -16.93 -12.70 5.67
N PHE A 397 -16.90 -11.67 6.50
CA PHE A 397 -18.06 -11.19 7.23
C PHE A 397 -17.99 -9.68 7.48
N GLY A 398 -19.10 -9.12 7.94
CA GLY A 398 -19.17 -7.73 8.39
C GLY A 398 -20.59 -7.21 8.28
N PHE A 399 -20.73 -5.89 8.14
CA PHE A 399 -22.02 -5.23 8.04
C PHE A 399 -22.20 -4.51 6.70
N ASP A 400 -23.43 -4.47 6.19
CA ASP A 400 -23.76 -3.60 5.09
C ASP A 400 -23.78 -2.13 5.58
N PRO A 401 -22.99 -1.21 5.00
CA PRO A 401 -22.89 0.16 5.51
C PRO A 401 -24.19 0.97 5.44
N LYS A 402 -25.14 0.58 4.59
CA LYS A 402 -26.41 1.30 4.39
C LYS A 402 -27.52 0.76 5.29
N THR A 403 -27.58 -0.55 5.47
CA THR A 403 -28.67 -1.23 6.17
C THR A 403 -28.29 -1.68 7.58
N LEU A 404 -27.00 -1.68 7.92
CA LEU A 404 -26.44 -2.18 9.16
C LEU A 404 -26.80 -3.64 9.46
N ARG A 405 -27.17 -4.41 8.43
CA ARG A 405 -27.45 -5.84 8.54
C ARG A 405 -26.15 -6.64 8.47
N PRO A 406 -26.04 -7.75 9.20
CA PRO A 406 -24.89 -8.64 9.07
C PRO A 406 -24.88 -9.28 7.68
N VAL A 407 -23.70 -9.35 7.07
CA VAL A 407 -23.47 -9.96 5.76
C VAL A 407 -22.27 -10.91 5.85
N THR A 408 -22.32 -12.00 5.10
CA THR A 408 -21.22 -12.98 4.99
C THR A 408 -21.08 -13.45 3.55
N ARG A 409 -19.93 -14.02 3.17
CA ARG A 409 -19.79 -14.74 1.89
C ARG A 409 -19.79 -16.25 2.08
N GLN A 410 -20.66 -16.77 2.96
CA GLN A 410 -20.70 -18.21 3.22
C GLN A 410 -21.06 -19.07 1.99
N GLU A 411 -21.67 -18.51 0.95
CA GLU A 411 -21.95 -19.25 -0.30
C GLU A 411 -20.69 -19.45 -1.15
N ASP A 412 -19.81 -18.44 -1.21
CA ASP A 412 -18.58 -18.47 -2.01
C ASP A 412 -17.36 -18.96 -1.21
N ARG A 413 -17.36 -18.67 0.09
CA ARG A 413 -16.26 -18.92 1.02
C ARG A 413 -16.80 -19.56 2.31
N PRO A 414 -17.34 -20.79 2.23
CA PRO A 414 -17.92 -21.53 3.36
C PRO A 414 -16.83 -22.14 4.24
N PHE A 415 -15.90 -21.37 4.77
CA PHE A 415 -14.84 -21.93 5.61
C PHE A 415 -14.28 -20.93 6.61
N ASP A 416 -13.75 -21.48 7.69
CA ASP A 416 -12.96 -20.79 8.70
C ASP A 416 -11.46 -21.00 8.43
N ILE A 417 -10.61 -20.03 8.77
CA ILE A 417 -9.16 -20.04 8.57
C ILE A 417 -8.41 -19.68 9.87
N PRO A 418 -7.13 -20.06 10.03
CA PRO A 418 -6.37 -19.75 11.25
C PRO A 418 -6.34 -18.26 11.63
N GLU A 419 -6.40 -17.38 10.63
CA GLU A 419 -6.44 -15.93 10.87
C GLU A 419 -7.75 -15.47 11.55
N SER A 420 -8.84 -16.22 11.44
CA SER A 420 -10.14 -15.84 12.01
C SER A 420 -10.14 -15.70 13.52
N ALA A 421 -9.22 -16.36 14.22
CA ALA A 421 -9.03 -16.19 15.65
C ALA A 421 -8.71 -14.73 16.04
N LYS A 422 -8.18 -13.91 15.11
CA LYS A 422 -7.96 -12.46 15.30
C LYS A 422 -9.27 -11.78 15.72
N ALA A 423 -10.39 -12.16 15.10
CA ALA A 423 -11.71 -11.63 15.43
C ALA A 423 -12.15 -11.94 16.86
N LEU A 424 -11.64 -13.01 17.47
CA LEU A 424 -11.97 -13.37 18.86
C LEU A 424 -10.92 -12.91 19.88
N LYS A 425 -9.88 -12.19 19.46
CA LYS A 425 -8.94 -11.53 20.37
C LYS A 425 -9.63 -10.71 21.47
N PRO A 426 -10.71 -9.95 21.22
CA PRO A 426 -11.44 -9.25 22.28
C PRO A 426 -11.94 -10.16 23.42
N ALA A 427 -12.29 -11.42 23.14
CA ALA A 427 -12.72 -12.37 24.16
C ALA A 427 -11.64 -12.61 25.21
N MET A 428 -10.40 -12.84 24.75
CA MET A 428 -9.27 -13.11 25.64
C MET A 428 -9.03 -11.98 26.64
N TYR A 429 -9.13 -10.74 26.18
CA TYR A 429 -8.87 -9.57 27.03
C TYR A 429 -10.04 -9.24 27.96
N ALA A 430 -11.28 -9.47 27.53
CA ALA A 430 -12.45 -9.36 28.42
C ALA A 430 -12.39 -10.40 29.55
N VAL A 431 -11.96 -11.64 29.25
CA VAL A 431 -11.73 -12.69 30.25
C VAL A 431 -10.60 -12.30 31.19
N TRP A 432 -9.45 -11.87 30.66
CA TRP A 432 -8.30 -11.50 31.48
C TRP A 432 -8.62 -10.36 32.46
N ALA A 433 -9.30 -9.31 32.00
CA ALA A 433 -9.58 -8.15 32.85
C ALA A 433 -10.73 -8.36 33.83
N ARG A 434 -11.77 -9.11 33.45
CA ARG A 434 -13.05 -9.14 34.18
C ARG A 434 -13.60 -10.53 34.46
N GLY A 435 -12.97 -11.59 33.97
CA GLY A 435 -13.49 -12.96 34.08
C GLY A 435 -14.82 -13.14 33.36
N ASP A 436 -15.05 -12.45 32.24
CA ASP A 436 -16.34 -12.47 31.54
C ASP A 436 -16.71 -13.87 31.04
N GLU A 437 -17.83 -14.42 31.53
CA GLU A 437 -18.19 -15.82 31.32
C GLU A 437 -18.64 -16.12 29.87
N LEU A 438 -19.29 -15.16 29.20
CA LEU A 438 -19.63 -15.30 27.78
C LEU A 438 -18.35 -15.41 26.96
N CYS A 439 -17.42 -14.48 27.16
CA CYS A 439 -16.15 -14.44 26.46
C CYS A 439 -15.33 -15.71 26.76
N ARG A 440 -15.30 -16.15 28.01
CA ARG A 440 -14.61 -17.38 28.43
C ARG A 440 -15.14 -18.59 27.69
N ARG A 441 -16.47 -18.77 27.68
CA ARG A 441 -17.11 -19.90 26.97
C ARG A 441 -16.80 -19.88 25.49
N ILE A 442 -16.98 -18.74 24.81
CA ILE A 442 -16.77 -18.63 23.36
C ILE A 442 -15.31 -18.86 22.99
N MET A 443 -14.38 -18.28 23.76
CA MET A 443 -12.95 -18.46 23.56
C MET A 443 -12.56 -19.94 23.65
N LEU A 444 -13.01 -20.65 24.69
CA LEU A 444 -12.67 -22.06 24.91
C LEU A 444 -13.34 -23.00 23.90
N ASP A 445 -14.62 -22.75 23.56
CA ASP A 445 -15.35 -23.53 22.56
C ASP A 445 -14.72 -23.37 21.17
N TYR A 446 -14.36 -22.15 20.78
CA TYR A 446 -13.69 -21.89 19.51
C TYR A 446 -12.29 -22.47 19.47
N GLY A 447 -11.51 -22.35 20.55
CA GLY A 447 -10.19 -22.98 20.63
C GLY A 447 -10.28 -24.50 20.49
N ARG A 448 -11.33 -25.13 21.05
CA ARG A 448 -11.54 -26.58 20.95
C ARG A 448 -11.78 -27.02 19.51
N THR A 449 -12.47 -26.23 18.70
CA THR A 449 -12.64 -26.45 17.26
C THR A 449 -11.29 -26.61 16.56
N TRP A 450 -10.33 -25.73 16.85
CA TRP A 450 -8.99 -25.79 16.23
C TRP A 450 -8.15 -26.95 16.75
N VAL A 451 -8.23 -27.29 18.05
CA VAL A 451 -7.58 -28.50 18.60
C VAL A 451 -8.14 -29.76 17.94
N GLN A 452 -9.47 -29.87 17.82
CA GLN A 452 -10.13 -31.00 17.17
C GLN A 452 -9.81 -31.06 15.67
N GLY A 453 -9.82 -29.92 14.99
CA GLY A 453 -9.44 -29.81 13.59
C GLY A 453 -7.97 -30.20 13.34
N ALA A 454 -7.06 -29.89 14.27
CA ALA A 454 -5.68 -30.33 14.20
C ALA A 454 -5.55 -31.84 14.38
N ALA A 455 -6.30 -32.43 15.30
CA ALA A 455 -6.25 -33.87 15.58
C ALA A 455 -6.81 -34.73 14.42
N VAL A 456 -7.69 -34.18 13.59
CA VAL A 456 -8.32 -34.90 12.48
C VAL A 456 -7.54 -34.73 11.17
N ALA A 457 -7.38 -35.84 10.44
CA ALA A 457 -6.79 -35.89 9.11
C ALA A 457 -7.83 -36.34 8.06
N ASP A 458 -8.72 -35.43 7.65
CA ASP A 458 -9.82 -35.71 6.71
C ASP A 458 -9.38 -35.89 5.23
N GLY A 459 -8.08 -35.82 4.93
CA GLY A 459 -7.56 -35.92 3.56
C GLY A 459 -6.09 -36.31 3.50
N PRO A 460 -5.58 -36.73 2.33
CA PRO A 460 -4.20 -37.20 2.17
C PRO A 460 -3.15 -36.13 2.48
N ASP A 461 -3.49 -34.86 2.26
CA ASP A 461 -2.60 -33.72 2.52
C ASP A 461 -2.68 -33.19 3.97
N ARG A 462 -3.42 -33.88 4.85
CA ARG A 462 -3.53 -33.53 6.28
C ARG A 462 -2.48 -34.25 7.10
N ILE A 463 -1.72 -33.48 7.88
CA ILE A 463 -0.84 -34.00 8.91
C ILE A 463 -1.53 -33.85 10.26
N ALA A 464 -1.88 -34.98 10.88
CA ALA A 464 -2.48 -35.00 12.21
C ALA A 464 -1.58 -34.27 13.23
N GLY A 465 -2.22 -33.48 14.08
CA GLY A 465 -1.58 -32.63 15.09
C GLY A 465 -1.21 -31.22 14.58
N LEU A 466 -1.18 -30.97 13.27
CA LEU A 466 -0.98 -29.62 12.73
C LEU A 466 -2.32 -28.95 12.42
N LEU A 467 -2.38 -27.63 12.58
CA LEU A 467 -3.59 -26.86 12.26
C LEU A 467 -3.97 -27.03 10.77
N PRO A 468 -5.27 -27.14 10.45
CA PRO A 468 -5.73 -27.13 9.08
C PRO A 468 -5.61 -25.72 8.48
N GLU A 469 -5.48 -25.64 7.16
CA GLU A 469 -5.59 -24.35 6.46
C GLU A 469 -7.03 -23.83 6.50
N ARG A 470 -8.00 -24.75 6.45
CA ARG A 470 -9.43 -24.43 6.41
C ARG A 470 -10.27 -25.46 7.17
N ILE A 471 -11.35 -24.97 7.79
CA ILE A 471 -12.44 -25.81 8.32
C ILE A 471 -13.74 -25.42 7.62
N PHE A 472 -14.28 -26.32 6.79
CA PHE A 472 -15.43 -26.03 5.92
C PHE A 472 -16.77 -26.02 6.67
N TRP A 473 -17.55 -24.96 6.49
CA TRP A 473 -18.94 -24.82 6.91
C TRP A 473 -19.90 -25.49 5.90
N PRO A 474 -21.00 -26.14 6.33
CA PRO A 474 -21.33 -26.54 7.70
C PRO A 474 -20.68 -27.88 8.11
N SER A 475 -19.95 -28.56 7.22
CA SER A 475 -19.48 -29.94 7.44
C SER A 475 -18.48 -30.14 8.60
N GLY A 476 -17.72 -29.12 8.98
CA GLY A 476 -16.56 -29.24 9.86
C GLY A 476 -15.37 -30.00 9.24
N ARG A 477 -15.39 -30.27 7.93
CA ARG A 477 -14.31 -30.96 7.23
C ARG A 477 -13.04 -30.10 7.21
N THR A 478 -11.93 -30.70 7.60
CA THR A 478 -10.61 -30.05 7.62
C THR A 478 -9.88 -30.25 6.30
N VAL A 479 -9.19 -29.22 5.80
CA VAL A 479 -8.43 -29.28 4.54
C VAL A 479 -7.11 -28.53 4.67
N GLY A 480 -6.08 -29.05 3.98
CA GLY A 480 -4.75 -28.44 3.94
C GLY A 480 -4.01 -28.56 5.26
N THR A 481 -2.69 -28.42 5.22
CA THR A 481 -1.86 -28.41 6.43
C THR A 481 -1.10 -27.11 6.50
N HIS A 482 -1.41 -26.31 7.51
CA HIS A 482 -0.70 -25.06 7.71
C HIS A 482 0.58 -25.32 8.52
N ALA A 483 1.75 -25.06 7.92
CA ALA A 483 3.05 -25.27 8.58
C ALA A 483 3.85 -23.97 8.82
N ARG A 484 3.40 -22.84 8.25
CA ARG A 484 4.00 -21.51 8.48
C ARG A 484 3.40 -20.84 9.72
N ILE A 485 4.25 -20.42 10.67
CA ILE A 485 3.84 -19.79 11.93
C ILE A 485 3.15 -18.43 11.69
N SER A 486 3.70 -17.59 10.81
CA SER A 486 3.21 -16.23 10.55
C SER A 486 1.71 -16.16 10.24
N SER A 487 1.23 -17.05 9.38
CA SER A 487 -0.17 -17.19 8.94
C SER A 487 -1.07 -17.95 9.93
N MET A 488 -0.51 -18.57 10.96
CA MET A 488 -1.26 -19.23 12.04
C MET A 488 -1.27 -18.42 13.34
N ARG A 489 -0.55 -17.30 13.36
CA ARG A 489 -0.22 -16.55 14.58
C ARG A 489 -1.45 -16.23 15.43
N ALA A 490 -2.55 -15.82 14.80
CA ALA A 490 -3.78 -15.50 15.52
C ALA A 490 -4.36 -16.72 16.27
N THR A 491 -4.48 -17.87 15.60
CA THR A 491 -4.99 -19.12 16.22
C THR A 491 -4.02 -19.67 17.27
N LEU A 492 -2.70 -19.62 17.02
CA LEU A 492 -1.72 -20.07 18.02
C LEU A 492 -1.80 -19.23 19.30
N PHE A 493 -1.86 -17.89 19.19
CA PHE A 493 -2.06 -17.02 20.36
C PHE A 493 -3.40 -17.26 21.04
N HIS A 494 -4.47 -17.53 20.29
CA HIS A 494 -5.77 -17.88 20.86
C HIS A 494 -5.69 -19.18 21.68
N LEU A 495 -5.00 -20.20 21.18
CA LEU A 495 -4.79 -21.46 21.88
C LEU A 495 -3.94 -21.30 23.15
N ILE A 496 -2.88 -20.49 23.12
CA ILE A 496 -2.10 -20.12 24.32
C ILE A 496 -3.00 -19.43 25.34
N GLY A 497 -3.86 -18.51 24.89
CA GLY A 497 -4.88 -17.89 25.73
C GLY A 497 -5.82 -18.92 26.35
N CYS A 498 -6.30 -19.90 25.58
CA CYS A 498 -7.19 -20.96 26.07
C CYS A 498 -6.50 -21.78 27.15
N TYR A 499 -5.24 -22.17 26.94
CA TYR A 499 -4.42 -22.82 27.97
C TYR A 499 -4.29 -21.94 29.21
N HIS A 500 -4.00 -20.63 29.04
CA HIS A 500 -3.85 -19.72 30.17
C HIS A 500 -5.12 -19.69 31.06
N VAL A 501 -6.30 -19.68 30.43
CA VAL A 501 -7.61 -19.58 31.10
C VAL A 501 -8.09 -20.92 31.66
N ALA A 502 -7.92 -22.03 30.94
CA ALA A 502 -8.45 -23.34 31.32
C ALA A 502 -7.44 -24.24 32.04
N LYS A 503 -6.13 -23.95 31.93
CA LYS A 503 -5.03 -24.83 32.36
C LYS A 503 -5.09 -26.24 31.76
N ASP A 504 -5.72 -26.38 30.60
CA ASP A 504 -5.88 -27.64 29.90
C ASP A 504 -4.82 -27.77 28.79
N GLU A 505 -3.96 -28.78 28.92
CA GLU A 505 -2.83 -28.99 28.01
C GLU A 505 -3.24 -29.31 26.57
N GLN A 506 -4.49 -29.73 26.32
CA GLN A 506 -4.94 -30.04 24.95
C GLN A 506 -4.75 -28.86 23.99
N TYR A 507 -4.87 -27.62 24.50
CA TYR A 507 -4.70 -26.41 23.71
C TYR A 507 -3.24 -26.16 23.28
N LEU A 508 -2.27 -26.76 23.97
CA LEU A 508 -0.85 -26.67 23.61
C LEU A 508 -0.43 -27.73 22.60
N GLU A 509 -1.24 -28.78 22.37
CA GLU A 509 -0.82 -29.89 21.52
C GLU A 509 -0.51 -29.48 20.07
N PRO A 510 -1.34 -28.65 19.39
CA PRO A 510 -1.00 -28.20 18.04
C PRO A 510 0.32 -27.43 17.98
N ILE A 511 0.62 -26.63 19.00
CA ILE A 511 1.87 -25.88 19.14
C ILE A 511 3.03 -26.86 19.34
N ARG A 512 2.91 -27.82 20.26
CA ARG A 512 3.95 -28.84 20.52
C ARG A 512 4.26 -29.67 19.28
N VAL A 513 3.26 -30.07 18.51
CA VAL A 513 3.46 -30.81 17.26
C VAL A 513 4.15 -29.95 16.22
N LEU A 514 3.73 -28.69 16.07
CA LEU A 514 4.39 -27.73 15.19
C LEU A 514 5.88 -27.57 15.55
N LEU A 515 6.17 -27.27 16.82
CA LEU A 515 7.54 -27.14 17.33
C LEU A 515 8.38 -28.38 17.07
N ARG A 516 7.87 -29.58 17.39
CA ARG A 516 8.59 -30.84 17.14
C ARG A 516 8.88 -31.03 15.66
N LYS A 517 7.91 -30.74 14.78
CA LYS A 517 8.08 -30.93 13.33
C LYS A 517 9.06 -29.91 12.73
N THR A 518 8.94 -28.65 13.13
CA THR A 518 9.78 -27.56 12.67
C THR A 518 11.21 -27.66 13.21
N LEU A 519 11.41 -28.00 14.48
CA LEU A 519 12.73 -28.02 15.12
C LEU A 519 13.48 -29.36 15.00
N LEU A 520 12.78 -30.50 14.86
CA LEU A 520 13.41 -31.83 14.88
C LEU A 520 13.32 -32.60 13.56
N GLN A 521 12.39 -32.26 12.65
CA GLN A 521 12.05 -33.12 11.50
C GLN A 521 12.19 -32.43 10.11
N TRP A 522 12.49 -31.14 10.03
CA TRP A 522 12.65 -30.42 8.75
C TRP A 522 14.03 -30.62 8.09
N SER A 523 14.44 -31.89 7.99
CA SER A 523 15.50 -32.35 7.09
C SER A 523 14.98 -33.33 6.02
N VAL A 524 13.66 -33.43 5.80
CA VAL A 524 13.08 -34.49 4.96
C VAL A 524 12.35 -33.88 3.77
N GLY A 525 12.90 -34.09 2.57
CA GLY A 525 12.19 -33.85 1.31
C GLY A 525 10.87 -34.63 1.30
N GLY A 526 9.76 -33.95 1.06
CA GLY A 526 8.44 -34.58 0.99
C GLY A 526 7.29 -33.79 1.61
N VAL A 527 7.53 -32.64 2.24
CA VAL A 527 6.44 -31.69 2.50
C VAL A 527 6.26 -30.84 1.24
N PRO A 528 5.10 -30.88 0.55
CA PRO A 528 4.84 -29.98 -0.56
C PRO A 528 5.01 -28.56 -0.05
N SER A 529 6.03 -27.87 -0.57
CA SER A 529 6.17 -26.45 -0.29
C SER A 529 4.88 -25.80 -0.78
N ALA A 530 4.20 -25.08 0.09
CA ALA A 530 3.16 -24.16 -0.35
C ALA A 530 3.89 -23.04 -1.12
N GLY A 531 4.24 -23.31 -2.38
CA GLY A 531 4.54 -22.40 -3.49
C GLY A 531 5.62 -21.33 -3.34
N THR A 532 6.35 -21.21 -2.23
CA THR A 532 7.32 -20.10 -2.07
C THR A 532 8.55 -20.39 -1.20
N LEU A 533 8.69 -21.59 -0.60
CA LEU A 533 9.81 -21.87 0.32
C LEU A 533 10.93 -22.73 -0.27
N ASP A 534 10.91 -23.03 -1.58
CA ASP A 534 12.05 -23.69 -2.24
C ASP A 534 13.30 -22.79 -2.31
N ARG A 535 13.25 -21.59 -1.73
CA ARG A 535 14.33 -20.58 -1.65
C ARG A 535 14.46 -19.95 -0.25
N VAL A 536 14.27 -20.73 0.80
CA VAL A 536 14.61 -20.26 2.15
C VAL A 536 16.14 -20.26 2.29
N GLU A 537 16.77 -19.13 1.99
CA GLU A 537 18.18 -18.89 2.33
C GLU A 537 18.35 -18.81 3.87
N GLU A 538 19.58 -18.96 4.36
CA GLU A 538 19.91 -19.01 5.80
C GLU A 538 19.31 -17.86 6.64
N GLU A 539 18.98 -16.72 6.02
CA GLU A 539 18.43 -15.53 6.68
C GLU A 539 17.01 -15.73 7.27
N ASP A 540 16.20 -16.64 6.70
CA ASP A 540 14.80 -16.83 7.12
C ASP A 540 14.66 -17.67 8.41
N TRP A 541 15.73 -18.36 8.84
CA TRP A 541 15.76 -19.04 10.13
C TRP A 541 15.62 -18.06 11.30
N THR A 542 16.11 -16.83 11.11
CA THR A 542 15.96 -15.74 12.08
C THR A 542 14.49 -15.39 12.28
N GLY A 543 13.72 -15.25 11.18
CA GLY A 543 12.29 -14.97 11.24
C GLY A 543 11.49 -16.09 11.90
N LEU A 544 11.87 -17.35 11.68
CA LEU A 544 11.26 -18.50 12.34
C LEU A 544 11.61 -18.56 13.84
N LEU A 545 12.88 -18.34 14.21
CA LEU A 545 13.32 -18.34 15.62
C LEU A 545 12.77 -17.14 16.40
N GLU A 546 12.65 -15.97 15.78
CA GLU A 546 11.97 -14.80 16.35
C GLU A 546 10.48 -15.07 16.57
N GLN A 547 9.81 -15.71 15.61
CA GLN A 547 8.40 -16.11 15.73
C GLN A 547 8.20 -17.19 16.80
N LEU A 548 9.17 -18.07 16.98
CA LEU A 548 9.19 -19.10 18.03
C LEU A 548 9.49 -18.53 19.42
N ALA A 549 10.31 -17.48 19.52
CA ALA A 549 10.58 -16.80 20.80
C ALA A 549 9.39 -15.96 21.29
N LEU A 550 8.46 -15.61 20.39
CA LEU A 550 7.21 -14.89 20.70
C LEU A 550 6.09 -15.80 21.21
N VAL A 551 6.16 -17.11 20.93
CA VAL A 551 5.21 -18.16 21.36
C VAL A 551 5.68 -18.76 22.67
#